data_AF-A0A660LJK9-F1
#
_entry.id   AF-A0A660LJK9-F1
#
_cell.length_a   1.000
_cell.length_b   1.000
_cell.length_c   1.000
_cell.angle_alpha   90.00
_cell.angle_beta   90.00
_cell.angle_gamma   90.00
#
_symmetry.space_group_name_H-M   'P 1'
#
loop_
_entity.id
_entity.type
_entity.pdbx_description
1 polymer ?
#
loop_
_entity_poly.entity_id
_entity_poly.type
_entity_poly.pdbx_seq_one_letter_code
_entity_poly.pdbx_strand_id
1 'polypeptide(L)'
;MVIGSRRAFLSAKWWMRNRLGAGVVLDMSLLTSFAPSYAGTAVRALLAAGAGGRPGARGRSAGASPRRPGGMCDWKGACRVICGEKGGDVDSIASALGLGGLGFAVAVLVLVGTLAVLIAAFRPNRQYLGVERGRRPEPGAALKTTRAAGGEPPVRFEKPDMSPAEAGYVYRDCDGVEMVLSTIVDLAARRFLDIIEYQELAIPRPTVIIVTRRTADGTCTRQEKALLDLLAVPGAAEAPDFIRARPFNPVHFRAQLRMAGVSRLGSPSARVAGVRRSVAELFGRDVAKAAVDERKWYDRWRDLLGSVGALMLLGGGLVWLVSLLLWLLGALSGYWCLLFGLVSAVGAVTFVGTEGRTAEGTVARDQACGFRRFLVEAPQPPGDAEELARFAGWAIALGCVDEWAKSLERLGSDVSVDEAVPWLVSTRGRINTWRDVADVIEFMQARIHAEGVSKDSKTPLPRMSDGWEGVESFW
;
A
#
# COMPACT_ATOMS: atom_id res chain seq x y z
N MET A 1 -4.22 -2.20 -16.87
CA MET A 1 -2.88 -1.58 -17.10
C MET A 1 -2.59 -0.49 -16.04
N VAL A 2 -2.83 -0.78 -14.76
CA VAL A 2 -2.75 0.18 -13.61
C VAL A 2 -1.72 -0.31 -12.56
N ILE A 3 -1.08 -1.45 -12.79
CA ILE A 3 -0.33 -2.18 -11.76
C ILE A 3 1.16 -1.79 -11.71
N GLY A 4 1.75 -1.41 -12.85
CA GLY A 4 3.13 -0.89 -12.89
C GLY A 4 3.29 0.45 -12.15
N SER A 5 2.22 1.22 -11.99
CA SER A 5 2.26 2.50 -11.28
C SER A 5 2.30 2.32 -9.77
N ARG A 6 1.74 1.24 -9.19
CA ARG A 6 1.59 1.11 -7.72
C ARG A 6 2.92 0.86 -6.97
N ARG A 7 3.89 0.17 -7.60
CA ARG A 7 5.24 -0.04 -7.03
C ARG A 7 6.10 1.22 -7.12
N ALA A 8 6.03 1.92 -8.24
CA ALA A 8 6.61 3.26 -8.38
C ALA A 8 5.94 4.25 -7.42
N PHE A 9 4.63 4.12 -7.18
CA PHE A 9 3.82 4.95 -6.28
C PHE A 9 4.13 4.73 -4.81
N LEU A 10 4.34 3.48 -4.36
CA LEU A 10 4.74 3.19 -2.98
C LEU A 10 6.22 3.50 -2.75
N SER A 11 7.10 3.17 -3.71
CA SER A 11 8.52 3.52 -3.64
C SER A 11 8.74 5.03 -3.70
N ALA A 12 8.00 5.76 -4.55
CA ALA A 12 8.03 7.22 -4.60
C ALA A 12 7.42 7.85 -3.34
N LYS A 13 6.31 7.31 -2.81
CA LYS A 13 5.71 7.81 -1.56
C LYS A 13 6.66 7.61 -0.36
N TRP A 14 7.30 6.43 -0.26
CA TRP A 14 8.31 6.14 0.76
C TRP A 14 9.58 7.00 0.59
N TRP A 15 10.10 7.11 -0.63
CA TRP A 15 11.27 7.93 -0.97
C TRP A 15 11.03 9.43 -0.70
N MET A 16 9.87 9.97 -1.11
CA MET A 16 9.47 11.35 -0.82
C MET A 16 9.28 11.58 0.68
N ARG A 17 8.68 10.63 1.41
CA ARG A 17 8.48 10.74 2.86
C ARG A 17 9.79 10.76 3.64
N ASN A 18 10.78 9.97 3.23
CA ASN A 18 12.10 9.95 3.86
C ASN A 18 12.98 11.15 3.47
N ARG A 19 12.85 11.71 2.26
CA ARG A 19 13.62 12.88 1.82
C ARG A 19 13.01 14.24 2.11
N LEU A 20 11.69 14.35 2.31
CA LEU A 20 11.05 15.61 2.71
C LEU A 20 11.11 15.82 4.23
N GLY A 21 11.34 14.77 5.03
CA GLY A 21 11.54 14.85 6.47
C GLY A 21 12.94 15.30 6.89
N ALA A 22 13.94 15.09 6.03
CA ALA A 22 15.28 15.68 6.15
C ALA A 22 15.32 16.87 5.19
N GLY A 23 15.35 18.12 5.68
CA GLY A 23 15.36 19.29 4.80
C GLY A 23 16.41 19.17 3.69
N VAL A 24 16.00 19.25 2.43
CA VAL A 24 16.90 19.13 1.27
C VAL A 24 16.64 20.25 0.27
N VAL A 25 17.74 20.96 0.01
CA VAL A 25 17.98 21.81 -1.16
C VAL A 25 17.84 20.98 -2.44
N LEU A 26 17.00 21.43 -3.37
CA LEU A 26 16.73 20.78 -4.66
C LEU A 26 18.00 20.72 -5.53
N ASP A 27 18.47 19.50 -5.84
CA ASP A 27 19.45 19.24 -6.89
C ASP A 27 18.71 18.76 -8.16
N MET A 28 18.84 19.53 -9.25
CA MET A 28 18.08 19.39 -10.50
C MET A 28 18.60 18.31 -11.47
N SER A 29 19.64 17.56 -11.09
CA SER A 29 20.36 16.66 -12.01
C SER A 29 19.67 15.30 -12.28
N LEU A 30 18.56 14.97 -11.62
CA LEU A 30 17.95 13.62 -11.67
C LEU A 30 16.74 13.45 -12.63
N LEU A 31 16.26 14.53 -13.27
CA LEU A 31 15.06 14.48 -14.12
C LEU A 31 15.30 13.93 -15.55
N THR A 32 16.55 13.69 -15.96
CA THR A 32 16.90 13.34 -17.35
C THR A 32 17.00 11.83 -17.64
N SER A 33 16.88 10.95 -16.66
CA SER A 33 17.18 9.51 -16.83
C SER A 33 15.98 8.57 -17.02
N PHE A 34 14.74 9.07 -17.12
CA PHE A 34 13.51 8.23 -17.18
C PHE A 34 12.60 8.39 -18.42
N ALA A 35 13.13 8.76 -19.58
CA ALA A 35 12.37 8.73 -20.84
C ALA A 35 13.24 8.06 -21.93
N PRO A 36 12.90 6.84 -22.43
CA PRO A 36 11.78 6.67 -23.38
C PRO A 36 11.18 5.25 -23.46
N SER A 37 9.86 5.05 -23.24
CA SER A 37 9.15 3.84 -23.77
C SER A 37 7.63 3.89 -23.76
N TYR A 38 6.97 4.90 -23.18
CA TYR A 38 5.53 4.83 -22.89
C TYR A 38 4.62 5.76 -23.73
N ALA A 39 5.17 6.50 -24.68
CA ALA A 39 4.38 7.43 -25.52
C ALA A 39 3.38 6.72 -26.47
N GLY A 40 3.63 5.47 -26.86
CA GLY A 40 2.82 4.78 -27.90
C GLY A 40 1.45 4.26 -27.45
N THR A 41 1.21 4.11 -26.15
CA THR A 41 -0.04 3.47 -25.64
C THR A 41 -1.13 4.47 -25.27
N ALA A 42 -0.78 5.70 -24.89
CA ALA A 42 -1.76 6.75 -24.57
C ALA A 42 -2.49 7.28 -25.83
N VAL A 43 -1.80 7.33 -26.97
CA VAL A 43 -2.36 7.86 -28.24
C VAL A 43 -3.43 6.92 -28.83
N ARG A 44 -3.29 5.60 -28.66
CA ARG A 44 -4.30 4.63 -29.16
C ARG A 44 -5.61 4.65 -28.36
N ALA A 45 -5.56 4.99 -27.06
CA ALA A 45 -6.76 5.06 -26.23
C ALA A 45 -7.62 6.31 -26.55
N LEU A 46 -7.00 7.41 -26.97
CA LEU A 46 -7.69 8.65 -27.34
C LEU A 46 -8.39 8.56 -28.71
N LEU A 47 -7.90 7.75 -29.64
CA LEU A 47 -8.51 7.58 -30.96
C LEU A 47 -9.77 6.69 -30.96
N ALA A 48 -9.92 5.79 -29.97
CA ALA A 48 -11.09 4.92 -29.88
C ALA A 48 -12.34 5.62 -29.31
N ALA A 49 -12.19 6.73 -28.59
CA ALA A 49 -13.29 7.46 -27.96
C ALA A 49 -13.97 8.51 -28.88
N GLY A 50 -13.42 8.77 -30.08
CA GLY A 50 -13.89 9.80 -30.99
C GLY A 50 -14.97 9.38 -32.00
N ALA A 51 -15.37 8.10 -32.06
CA ALA A 51 -16.24 7.57 -33.10
C ALA A 51 -17.54 6.99 -32.53
N GLY A 52 -18.53 7.84 -32.22
CA GLY A 52 -19.88 7.43 -31.84
C GLY A 52 -20.89 8.57 -32.02
N GLY A 53 -21.60 8.57 -33.15
CA GLY A 53 -22.45 9.66 -33.63
C GLY A 53 -23.88 9.72 -33.07
N ARG A 54 -24.54 10.88 -33.31
CA ARG A 54 -25.97 11.17 -33.10
C ARG A 54 -26.85 10.68 -34.26
N PRO A 55 -28.17 10.48 -34.04
CA PRO A 55 -29.20 11.31 -34.71
C PRO A 55 -30.42 11.58 -33.77
N GLY A 56 -31.46 12.41 -34.00
CA GLY A 56 -31.98 13.23 -35.10
C GLY A 56 -33.41 13.73 -34.73
N ALA A 57 -33.92 14.79 -35.38
CA ALA A 57 -35.00 15.73 -34.96
C ALA A 57 -36.49 15.40 -35.28
N ARG A 58 -37.41 16.23 -34.71
CA ARG A 58 -38.70 16.85 -35.22
C ARG A 58 -39.86 16.73 -34.19
N GLY A 59 -40.77 17.68 -33.91
CA GLY A 59 -41.14 19.05 -34.36
C GLY A 59 -42.67 19.24 -34.29
N ARG A 60 -43.21 20.37 -33.77
CA ARG A 60 -44.48 21.07 -34.19
C ARG A 60 -44.87 22.24 -33.27
N SER A 61 -45.68 23.15 -33.82
CA SER A 61 -45.86 24.58 -33.53
C SER A 61 -47.29 24.99 -33.11
N ALA A 62 -47.40 26.21 -32.56
CA ALA A 62 -48.46 27.25 -32.71
C ALA A 62 -49.37 27.57 -31.49
N GLY A 63 -49.52 28.87 -31.19
CA GLY A 63 -50.76 29.44 -30.59
C GLY A 63 -50.66 30.59 -29.58
N ALA A 64 -50.83 31.83 -30.07
CA ALA A 64 -51.52 32.99 -29.46
C ALA A 64 -50.90 33.88 -28.33
N SER A 65 -51.18 35.18 -28.47
CA SER A 65 -50.93 36.38 -27.63
C SER A 65 -52.24 37.22 -27.66
N PRO A 66 -52.48 38.35 -26.93
CA PRO A 66 -51.75 39.05 -25.85
C PRO A 66 -52.63 39.42 -24.61
N ARG A 67 -52.00 39.87 -23.51
CA ARG A 67 -52.50 40.96 -22.62
C ARG A 67 -51.41 41.37 -21.60
N ARG A 68 -51.07 42.66 -21.57
CA ARG A 68 -50.29 43.41 -20.55
C ARG A 68 -51.26 44.34 -19.78
N PRO A 69 -50.89 45.06 -18.69
CA PRO A 69 -49.57 45.19 -18.04
C PRO A 69 -49.61 45.04 -16.50
N GLY A 70 -48.44 44.89 -15.85
CA GLY A 70 -48.32 45.20 -14.42
C GLY A 70 -47.11 44.56 -13.74
N GLY A 71 -46.16 45.39 -13.27
CA GLY A 71 -45.24 45.02 -12.19
C GLY A 71 -43.91 44.38 -12.60
N MET A 72 -43.13 45.04 -13.46
CA MET A 72 -41.74 44.69 -13.70
C MET A 72 -40.90 45.21 -12.52
N CYS A 73 -40.56 44.35 -11.56
CA CYS A 73 -39.48 44.62 -10.62
C CYS A 73 -38.16 44.56 -11.39
N ASP A 74 -37.51 45.71 -11.49
CA ASP A 74 -36.32 45.97 -12.28
C ASP A 74 -35.09 45.26 -11.70
N TRP A 75 -34.81 44.05 -12.19
CA TRP A 75 -33.58 43.29 -11.87
C TRP A 75 -32.29 43.96 -12.37
N LYS A 76 -32.35 45.05 -13.15
CA LYS A 76 -31.14 45.83 -13.50
C LYS A 76 -30.62 46.69 -12.33
N GLY A 77 -31.44 46.95 -11.31
CA GLY A 77 -31.01 47.67 -10.10
C GLY A 77 -30.16 46.81 -9.16
N ALA A 78 -30.48 45.53 -9.01
CA ALA A 78 -29.80 44.64 -8.06
C ALA A 78 -28.37 44.26 -8.49
N CYS A 79 -28.10 44.17 -9.80
CA CYS A 79 -26.72 43.97 -10.29
C CYS A 79 -25.84 45.22 -10.19
N ARG A 80 -26.42 46.42 -9.98
CA ARG A 80 -25.65 47.67 -9.91
C ARG A 80 -25.09 47.95 -8.50
N VAL A 81 -25.64 47.31 -7.46
CA VAL A 81 -25.18 47.48 -6.07
C VAL A 81 -24.00 46.54 -5.71
N ILE A 82 -23.81 45.44 -6.45
CA ILE A 82 -22.63 44.56 -6.27
C ILE A 82 -21.43 45.05 -7.11
N CYS A 83 -21.67 45.86 -8.14
CA CYS A 83 -20.63 46.49 -8.98
C CYS A 83 -20.43 47.98 -8.68
N GLY A 84 -20.53 48.37 -7.40
CA GLY A 84 -20.21 49.70 -6.92
C GLY A 84 -18.72 49.87 -6.62
N GLU A 85 -18.00 50.46 -7.56
CA GLU A 85 -16.97 51.47 -7.29
C GLU A 85 -15.71 51.07 -6.49
N LYS A 86 -15.10 49.92 -6.79
CA LYS A 86 -13.64 49.68 -6.67
C LYS A 86 -13.15 48.70 -7.75
N GLY A 87 -13.43 48.99 -9.02
CA GLY A 87 -12.94 48.18 -10.15
C GLY A 87 -11.45 48.36 -10.47
N GLY A 88 -10.76 49.33 -9.85
CA GLY A 88 -9.37 49.65 -10.18
C GLY A 88 -8.33 48.63 -9.70
N ASP A 89 -8.59 47.92 -8.59
CA ASP A 89 -7.55 47.09 -7.95
C ASP A 89 -7.39 45.72 -8.62
N VAL A 90 -8.49 45.09 -9.02
CA VAL A 90 -8.46 43.73 -9.62
C VAL A 90 -7.94 43.79 -11.06
N ASP A 91 -8.34 44.79 -11.82
CA ASP A 91 -7.87 45.00 -13.20
C ASP A 91 -6.40 45.47 -13.24
N SER A 92 -5.95 46.20 -12.22
CA SER A 92 -4.54 46.59 -12.06
C SER A 92 -3.63 45.39 -11.72
N ILE A 93 -4.08 44.47 -10.87
CA ILE A 93 -3.35 43.23 -10.55
C ILE A 93 -3.36 42.26 -11.74
N ALA A 94 -4.49 42.11 -12.43
CA ALA A 94 -4.62 41.24 -13.60
C ALA A 94 -3.72 41.70 -14.77
N SER A 95 -3.65 43.01 -15.01
CA SER A 95 -2.77 43.60 -16.02
C SER A 95 -1.28 43.47 -15.66
N ALA A 96 -0.90 43.62 -14.39
CA ALA A 96 0.48 43.39 -13.92
C ALA A 96 0.96 41.93 -14.11
N LEU A 97 0.04 40.97 -14.12
CA LEU A 97 0.31 39.54 -14.33
C LEU A 97 0.18 39.10 -15.81
N GLY A 98 -0.19 40.02 -16.71
CA GLY A 98 -0.40 39.74 -18.13
C GLY A 98 -1.62 38.86 -18.41
N LEU A 99 -2.68 38.95 -17.60
CA LEU A 99 -3.88 38.13 -17.68
C LEU A 99 -5.10 38.97 -18.03
N GLY A 100 -5.97 38.47 -18.91
CA GLY A 100 -7.34 38.97 -19.02
C GLY A 100 -8.17 38.59 -17.78
N GLY A 101 -9.23 39.35 -17.46
CA GLY A 101 -10.05 39.15 -16.25
C GLY A 101 -10.61 37.73 -16.08
N LEU A 102 -10.92 37.03 -17.18
CA LEU A 102 -11.36 35.63 -17.15
C LEU A 102 -10.23 34.67 -16.73
N GLY A 103 -8.99 34.91 -17.19
CA GLY A 103 -7.83 34.12 -16.79
C GLY A 103 -7.50 34.27 -15.30
N PHE A 104 -7.66 35.48 -14.77
CA PHE A 104 -7.51 35.75 -13.34
C PHE A 104 -8.55 34.99 -12.50
N ALA A 105 -9.83 35.04 -12.89
CA ALA A 105 -10.90 34.32 -12.19
C ALA A 105 -10.68 32.80 -12.17
N VAL A 106 -10.26 32.21 -13.30
CA VAL A 106 -9.91 30.78 -13.38
C VAL A 106 -8.75 30.45 -12.44
N ALA A 107 -7.72 31.28 -12.39
CA ALA A 107 -6.58 31.04 -11.53
C ALA A 107 -6.93 31.09 -10.03
N VAL A 108 -7.80 32.04 -9.63
CA VAL A 108 -8.31 32.12 -8.26
C VAL A 108 -9.09 30.85 -7.89
N LEU A 109 -9.96 30.37 -8.78
CA LEU A 109 -10.72 29.13 -8.53
C LEU A 109 -9.81 27.91 -8.37
N VAL A 110 -8.78 27.78 -9.20
CA VAL A 110 -7.78 26.71 -9.09
C VAL A 110 -7.03 26.80 -7.76
N LEU A 111 -6.64 28.00 -7.34
CA LEU A 111 -5.92 28.22 -6.08
C LEU A 111 -6.79 27.87 -4.86
N VAL A 112 -8.05 28.30 -4.85
CA VAL A 112 -9.01 27.99 -3.78
C VAL A 112 -9.28 26.49 -3.70
N GLY A 113 -9.49 25.82 -4.83
CA GLY A 113 -9.67 24.36 -4.88
C GLY A 113 -8.43 23.61 -4.37
N THR A 114 -7.24 24.05 -4.79
CA THR A 114 -5.95 23.50 -4.36
C THR A 114 -5.75 23.65 -2.85
N LEU A 115 -6.07 24.82 -2.30
CA LEU A 115 -6.00 25.09 -0.86
C LEU A 115 -7.01 24.24 -0.07
N ALA A 116 -8.24 24.08 -0.56
CA ALA A 116 -9.24 23.24 0.08
C ALA A 116 -8.80 21.77 0.15
N VAL A 117 -8.19 21.25 -0.92
CA VAL A 117 -7.61 19.89 -0.94
C VAL A 117 -6.46 19.78 0.07
N LEU A 118 -5.57 20.77 0.13
CA LEU A 118 -4.46 20.79 1.08
C LEU A 118 -4.97 20.76 2.54
N ILE A 119 -5.95 21.60 2.87
CA ILE A 119 -6.57 21.63 4.21
C ILE A 119 -7.24 20.29 4.54
N ALA A 120 -7.93 19.69 3.58
CA ALA A 120 -8.57 18.39 3.77
C ALA A 120 -7.55 17.26 3.96
N ALA A 121 -6.41 17.31 3.26
CA ALA A 121 -5.33 16.32 3.36
C ALA A 121 -4.65 16.33 4.72
N PHE A 122 -4.50 17.51 5.34
CA PHE A 122 -3.92 17.68 6.67
C PHE A 122 -4.91 17.52 7.82
N ARG A 123 -6.08 16.90 7.59
CA ARG A 123 -6.96 16.55 8.70
C ARG A 123 -6.22 15.62 9.68
N PRO A 124 -6.18 15.99 10.97
CA PRO A 124 -5.43 15.21 11.94
C PRO A 124 -6.03 13.82 12.14
N ASN A 125 -5.18 12.84 12.40
CA ASN A 125 -5.60 11.55 12.91
C ASN A 125 -6.43 11.75 14.19
N ARG A 126 -7.43 10.89 14.40
CA ARG A 126 -8.33 10.97 15.57
C ARG A 126 -7.93 9.97 16.64
N GLN A 127 -8.17 10.28 17.91
CA GLN A 127 -8.04 9.36 19.04
C GLN A 127 -9.24 9.50 19.98
N TYR A 128 -9.52 8.48 20.78
CA TYR A 128 -10.55 8.55 21.82
C TYR A 128 -10.13 9.47 22.96
N LEU A 129 -11.02 10.36 23.38
CA LEU A 129 -10.78 11.24 24.51
C LEU A 129 -10.95 10.48 25.83
N GLY A 130 -9.96 10.57 26.72
CA GLY A 130 -10.02 9.95 28.06
C GLY A 130 -9.70 8.46 28.09
N VAL A 131 -9.23 7.88 26.98
CA VAL A 131 -8.78 6.47 26.91
C VAL A 131 -7.27 6.43 26.81
N GLU A 132 -6.66 5.47 27.49
CA GLU A 132 -5.23 5.20 27.37
C GLU A 132 -4.86 4.79 25.94
N ARG A 133 -3.69 5.23 25.49
CA ARG A 133 -3.25 5.07 24.10
C ARG A 133 -3.17 3.59 23.69
N GLY A 134 -3.75 3.28 22.53
CA GLY A 134 -3.84 1.92 22.00
C GLY A 134 -4.88 1.01 22.71
N ARG A 135 -5.65 1.50 23.69
CA ARG A 135 -6.79 0.73 24.25
C ARG A 135 -8.07 1.09 23.49
N ARG A 136 -8.91 0.08 23.26
CA ARG A 136 -10.28 0.30 22.78
C ARG A 136 -11.15 0.76 23.96
N PRO A 137 -12.14 1.63 23.73
CA PRO A 137 -13.14 1.91 24.75
C PRO A 137 -13.93 0.66 25.08
N GLU A 138 -14.50 0.61 26.29
CA GLU A 138 -15.42 -0.47 26.66
C GLU A 138 -16.61 -0.53 25.69
N PRO A 139 -17.09 -1.73 25.33
CA PRO A 139 -18.22 -1.88 24.41
C PRO A 139 -19.43 -1.07 24.88
N GLY A 140 -19.92 -0.16 24.03
CA GLY A 140 -21.08 0.69 24.33
C GLY A 140 -20.74 2.08 24.88
N ALA A 141 -19.48 2.37 25.23
CA ALA A 141 -19.07 3.70 25.63
C ALA A 141 -18.98 4.65 24.42
N ALA A 142 -19.93 5.58 24.31
CA ALA A 142 -19.92 6.62 23.27
C ALA A 142 -18.92 7.74 23.62
N LEU A 143 -17.63 7.51 23.39
CA LEU A 143 -16.60 8.49 23.68
C LEU A 143 -16.41 9.49 22.53
N LYS A 144 -16.19 10.75 22.91
CA LYS A 144 -15.81 11.81 21.95
C LYS A 144 -14.42 11.52 21.40
N THR A 145 -14.19 11.91 20.15
CA THR A 145 -12.87 11.83 19.53
C THR A 145 -12.20 13.19 19.50
N THR A 146 -10.88 13.21 19.63
CA THR A 146 -10.05 14.42 19.54
C THR A 146 -8.88 14.19 18.58
N ARG A 147 -8.10 15.24 18.29
CA ARG A 147 -6.84 15.13 17.55
C ARG A 147 -5.89 14.19 18.29
N ALA A 148 -5.32 13.23 17.57
CA ALA A 148 -4.31 12.33 18.10
C ALA A 148 -3.12 13.12 18.65
N ALA A 149 -2.73 12.84 19.89
CA ALA A 149 -1.55 13.43 20.49
C ALA A 149 -0.31 12.76 19.88
N GLY A 150 0.76 13.54 19.68
CA GLY A 150 2.06 13.01 19.30
C GLY A 150 2.69 12.17 20.44
N GLY A 151 3.80 11.50 20.14
CA GLY A 151 4.59 10.72 21.10
C GLY A 151 4.62 9.23 20.78
N GLU A 152 5.41 8.48 21.54
CA GLU A 152 5.49 7.02 21.41
C GLU A 152 4.40 6.33 22.22
N PRO A 153 3.71 5.33 21.65
CA PRO A 153 2.75 4.51 22.40
C PRO A 153 3.48 3.62 23.43
N PRO A 154 2.79 3.23 24.52
CA PRO A 154 3.37 2.35 25.52
C PRO A 154 3.71 0.97 24.93
N VAL A 155 4.70 0.30 25.52
CA VAL A 155 5.05 -1.09 25.19
C VAL A 155 3.85 -1.98 25.47
N ARG A 156 3.58 -2.94 24.59
CA ARG A 156 2.48 -3.90 24.75
C ARG A 156 2.97 -5.32 24.58
N PHE A 157 2.85 -6.07 25.66
CA PHE A 157 3.16 -7.49 25.70
C PHE A 157 2.12 -8.32 24.94
N GLU A 158 0.82 -8.03 25.16
CA GLU A 158 -0.27 -8.78 24.57
C GLU A 158 -0.29 -8.63 23.04
N LYS A 159 -0.40 -9.77 22.34
CA LYS A 159 -0.60 -9.81 20.89
C LYS A 159 -1.83 -8.97 20.51
N PRO A 160 -1.70 -8.02 19.57
CA PRO A 160 -2.83 -7.23 19.09
C PRO A 160 -3.91 -8.11 18.42
N ASP A 161 -5.18 -7.68 18.53
CA ASP A 161 -6.34 -8.30 17.85
C ASP A 161 -6.37 -7.98 16.34
N MET A 162 -5.32 -8.42 15.64
CA MET A 162 -5.14 -8.33 14.20
C MET A 162 -4.10 -9.36 13.74
N SER A 163 -4.06 -9.63 12.44
CA SER A 163 -3.03 -10.45 11.81
C SER A 163 -1.71 -9.66 11.64
N PRO A 164 -0.55 -10.35 11.49
CA PRO A 164 0.71 -9.67 11.17
C PRO A 164 0.61 -8.80 9.90
N ALA A 165 -0.09 -9.28 8.87
CA ALA A 165 -0.27 -8.54 7.63
C ALA A 165 -1.05 -7.23 7.84
N GLU A 166 -2.14 -7.27 8.61
CA GLU A 166 -2.88 -6.07 9.02
C GLU A 166 -2.01 -5.10 9.84
N ALA A 167 -1.20 -5.63 10.76
CA ALA A 167 -0.29 -4.85 11.59
C ALA A 167 0.78 -4.12 10.76
N GLY A 168 1.42 -4.82 9.81
CA GLY A 168 2.37 -4.25 8.86
C GLY A 168 1.72 -3.17 7.99
N TYR A 169 0.49 -3.43 7.51
CA TYR A 169 -0.27 -2.45 6.74
C TYR A 169 -0.57 -1.17 7.55
N VAL A 170 -1.12 -1.29 8.76
CA VAL A 170 -1.56 -0.12 9.54
C VAL A 170 -0.40 0.70 10.09
N TYR A 171 0.71 0.05 10.44
CA TYR A 171 1.88 0.68 11.04
C TYR A 171 2.86 1.25 10.01
N ARG A 172 3.19 0.49 8.95
CA ARG A 172 4.24 0.82 7.98
C ARG A 172 3.76 1.01 6.55
N ASP A 173 2.46 0.78 6.26
CA ASP A 173 1.95 0.65 4.89
C ASP A 173 2.77 -0.41 4.11
N CYS A 174 3.07 -1.56 4.72
CA CYS A 174 3.81 -2.67 4.10
C CYS A 174 3.24 -3.05 2.72
N ASP A 175 4.09 -3.51 1.82
CA ASP A 175 3.64 -3.98 0.52
C ASP A 175 3.04 -5.39 0.59
N GLY A 176 2.37 -5.82 -0.48
CA GLY A 176 1.74 -7.14 -0.52
C GLY A 176 2.73 -8.30 -0.40
N VAL A 177 4.01 -8.07 -0.72
CA VAL A 177 5.05 -9.11 -0.67
C VAL A 177 5.44 -9.37 0.78
N GLU A 178 5.72 -8.30 1.54
CA GLU A 178 5.97 -8.38 2.98
C GLU A 178 4.75 -8.95 3.73
N MET A 179 3.53 -8.59 3.33
CA MET A 179 2.30 -9.13 3.92
C MET A 179 2.16 -10.64 3.71
N VAL A 180 2.40 -11.13 2.49
CA VAL A 180 2.36 -12.58 2.22
C VAL A 180 3.44 -13.32 2.99
N LEU A 181 4.67 -12.80 3.00
CA LEU A 181 5.78 -13.46 3.68
C LEU A 181 5.60 -13.49 5.20
N SER A 182 5.21 -12.38 5.82
CA SER A 182 4.88 -12.33 7.25
C SER A 182 3.78 -13.30 7.62
N THR A 183 2.76 -13.44 6.75
CA THR A 183 1.68 -14.42 6.93
C THR A 183 2.17 -15.85 6.81
N ILE A 184 3.03 -16.17 5.83
CA ILE A 184 3.61 -17.51 5.67
C ILE A 184 4.41 -17.91 6.91
N VAL A 185 5.25 -17.00 7.43
CA VAL A 185 6.08 -17.28 8.61
C VAL A 185 5.24 -17.37 9.89
N ASP A 186 4.20 -16.54 10.04
CA ASP A 186 3.26 -16.63 11.17
C ASP A 186 2.44 -17.94 11.13
N LEU A 187 2.01 -18.37 9.94
CA LEU A 187 1.35 -19.68 9.73
C LEU A 187 2.30 -20.85 10.01
N ALA A 188 3.60 -20.71 9.70
CA ALA A 188 4.62 -21.69 10.02
C ALA A 188 4.84 -21.79 11.54
N ALA A 189 4.96 -20.65 12.22
CA ALA A 189 5.03 -20.60 13.69
C ALA A 189 3.80 -21.24 14.36
N ARG A 190 2.61 -21.09 13.77
CA ARG A 190 1.37 -21.77 14.18
C ARG A 190 1.23 -23.21 13.69
N ARG A 191 2.25 -23.79 13.05
CA ARG A 191 2.34 -25.19 12.58
C ARG A 191 1.39 -25.58 11.44
N PHE A 192 0.88 -24.62 10.68
CA PHE A 192 0.18 -24.91 9.42
C PHE A 192 1.14 -25.23 8.29
N LEU A 193 2.33 -24.62 8.31
CA LEU A 193 3.36 -24.73 7.29
C LEU A 193 4.69 -25.16 7.92
N ASP A 194 5.55 -25.79 7.12
CA ASP A 194 6.99 -25.85 7.35
C ASP A 194 7.72 -25.04 6.27
N ILE A 195 8.84 -24.45 6.64
CA ILE A 195 9.74 -23.73 5.76
C ILE A 195 11.04 -24.52 5.70
N ILE A 196 11.44 -24.90 4.49
CA ILE A 196 12.61 -25.74 4.26
C ILE A 196 13.60 -25.00 3.39
N GLU A 197 14.74 -24.62 3.96
CA GLU A 197 15.89 -24.18 3.18
C GLU A 197 16.60 -25.40 2.60
N TYR A 198 16.49 -25.56 1.30
CA TYR A 198 17.00 -26.69 0.52
C TYR A 198 18.15 -26.25 -0.38
N GLN A 199 19.34 -26.83 -0.20
CA GLN A 199 20.47 -26.63 -1.11
C GLN A 199 20.51 -27.76 -2.13
N GLU A 200 20.11 -27.50 -3.37
CA GLU A 200 20.30 -28.45 -4.45
C GLU A 200 21.78 -28.50 -4.85
N LEU A 201 22.40 -29.68 -4.90
CA LEU A 201 23.81 -29.84 -5.29
C LEU A 201 24.13 -29.20 -6.66
N ALA A 202 23.16 -29.19 -7.58
CA ALA A 202 23.30 -28.63 -8.92
C ALA A 202 23.05 -27.11 -9.00
N ILE A 203 22.42 -26.50 -7.99
CA ILE A 203 22.12 -25.07 -7.98
C ILE A 203 22.99 -24.42 -6.92
N PRO A 204 23.88 -23.47 -7.24
CA PRO A 204 24.79 -22.85 -6.28
C PRO A 204 24.10 -22.01 -5.20
N ARG A 205 22.77 -21.91 -5.22
CA ARG A 205 21.96 -21.09 -4.31
C ARG A 205 20.88 -21.94 -3.66
N PRO A 206 20.53 -21.65 -2.39
CA PRO A 206 19.50 -22.40 -1.72
C PRO A 206 18.15 -22.00 -2.27
N THR A 207 17.23 -22.95 -2.22
CA THR A 207 15.83 -22.76 -2.54
C THR A 207 15.05 -22.94 -1.25
N VAL A 208 14.22 -21.95 -0.91
CA VAL A 208 13.32 -22.11 0.23
C VAL A 208 11.99 -22.65 -0.28
N ILE A 209 11.56 -23.78 0.29
CA ILE A 209 10.33 -24.48 -0.04
C ILE A 209 9.36 -24.36 1.12
N ILE A 210 8.13 -23.97 0.80
CA ILE A 210 6.99 -23.95 1.69
C ILE A 210 6.30 -25.31 1.58
N VAL A 211 6.06 -25.94 2.72
CA VAL A 211 5.42 -27.25 2.83
C VAL A 211 4.15 -27.11 3.65
N THR A 212 3.01 -27.51 3.10
CA THR A 212 1.74 -27.48 3.85
C THR A 212 1.62 -28.70 4.75
N ARG A 213 1.43 -28.46 6.05
CA ARG A 213 1.23 -29.52 7.06
C ARG A 213 -0.23 -29.78 7.38
N ARG A 214 -1.01 -28.71 7.48
CA ARG A 214 -2.41 -28.73 7.95
C ARG A 214 -3.24 -27.77 7.12
N THR A 215 -4.51 -28.11 6.95
CA THR A 215 -5.52 -27.21 6.38
C THR A 215 -5.90 -26.13 7.38
N ALA A 216 -6.52 -25.05 6.90
CA ALA A 216 -7.01 -23.97 7.74
C ALA A 216 -8.02 -24.46 8.79
N ASP A 217 -8.01 -23.85 9.97
CA ASP A 217 -8.97 -24.10 11.05
C ASP A 217 -9.67 -22.79 11.48
N GLY A 218 -10.43 -22.83 12.57
CA GLY A 218 -11.18 -21.67 13.10
C GLY A 218 -10.30 -20.55 13.67
N THR A 219 -8.99 -20.75 13.81
CA THR A 219 -8.04 -19.72 14.28
C THR A 219 -7.51 -18.87 13.14
N CYS A 220 -7.69 -19.31 11.89
CA CYS A 220 -7.22 -18.59 10.72
C CYS A 220 -8.18 -17.46 10.34
N THR A 221 -7.63 -16.30 9.98
CA THR A 221 -8.41 -15.25 9.33
C THR A 221 -8.88 -15.70 7.94
N ARG A 222 -9.84 -14.97 7.35
CA ARG A 222 -10.31 -15.24 5.99
C ARG A 222 -9.16 -15.22 4.98
N GLN A 223 -8.25 -14.26 5.12
CA GLN A 223 -7.09 -14.08 4.23
C GLN A 223 -6.08 -15.21 4.39
N GLU A 224 -5.82 -15.63 5.64
CA GLU A 224 -4.94 -16.76 5.96
C GLU A 224 -5.49 -18.08 5.41
N LYS A 225 -6.79 -18.32 5.60
CA LYS A 225 -7.49 -19.48 5.04
C LYS A 225 -7.35 -19.52 3.53
N ALA A 226 -7.63 -18.41 2.86
CA ALA A 226 -7.48 -18.34 1.41
C ALA A 226 -6.03 -18.60 0.97
N LEU A 227 -5.02 -18.07 1.68
CA LEU A 227 -3.62 -18.36 1.35
C LEU A 227 -3.26 -19.84 1.56
N LEU A 228 -3.73 -20.46 2.65
CA LEU A 228 -3.54 -21.89 2.91
C LEU A 228 -4.23 -22.76 1.85
N ASP A 229 -5.45 -22.43 1.46
CA ASP A 229 -6.21 -23.15 0.43
C ASP A 229 -5.47 -23.12 -0.92
N LEU A 230 -4.84 -21.99 -1.26
CA LEU A 230 -3.98 -21.90 -2.45
C LEU A 230 -2.71 -22.75 -2.30
N LEU A 231 -2.05 -22.70 -1.15
CA LEU A 231 -0.83 -23.48 -0.88
C LEU A 231 -1.10 -24.99 -0.78
N ALA A 232 -2.32 -25.39 -0.45
CA ALA A 232 -2.72 -26.79 -0.41
C ALA A 232 -2.68 -27.44 -1.81
N VAL A 233 -2.78 -26.65 -2.89
CA VAL A 233 -2.59 -27.11 -4.26
C VAL A 233 -1.12 -26.95 -4.66
N PRO A 234 -0.35 -28.04 -4.84
CA PRO A 234 1.07 -27.95 -5.16
C PRO A 234 1.35 -27.15 -6.43
N GLY A 235 2.29 -26.22 -6.37
CA GLY A 235 2.68 -25.36 -7.49
C GLY A 235 1.69 -24.26 -7.86
N ALA A 236 0.47 -24.24 -7.34
CA ALA A 236 -0.56 -23.25 -7.70
C ALA A 236 -0.17 -21.80 -7.34
N ALA A 237 0.54 -21.65 -6.22
CA ALA A 237 1.07 -20.36 -5.75
C ALA A 237 2.32 -19.90 -6.54
N GLU A 238 2.91 -20.75 -7.39
CA GLU A 238 4.07 -20.41 -8.20
C GLU A 238 3.69 -19.89 -9.59
N ALA A 239 4.52 -18.99 -10.15
CA ALA A 239 4.31 -18.50 -11.50
C ALA A 239 4.55 -19.62 -12.52
N PRO A 240 3.63 -19.85 -13.49
CA PRO A 240 3.82 -20.92 -14.48
C PRO A 240 5.13 -20.81 -15.27
N ASP A 241 5.56 -19.58 -15.59
CA ASP A 241 6.83 -19.32 -16.26
C ASP A 241 8.04 -19.69 -15.39
N PHE A 242 7.95 -19.47 -14.08
CA PHE A 242 9.00 -19.89 -13.14
C PHE A 242 9.08 -21.41 -13.06
N ILE A 243 7.96 -22.11 -12.98
CA ILE A 243 7.91 -23.57 -12.94
C ILE A 243 8.52 -24.16 -14.22
N ARG A 244 8.17 -23.62 -15.39
CA ARG A 244 8.75 -24.05 -16.68
C ARG A 244 10.25 -23.80 -16.75
N ALA A 245 10.71 -22.64 -16.27
CA ALA A 245 12.13 -22.30 -16.27
C ALA A 245 12.94 -23.08 -15.24
N ARG A 246 12.29 -23.50 -14.14
CA ARG A 246 12.90 -24.23 -13.02
C ARG A 246 12.00 -25.42 -12.67
N PRO A 247 12.04 -26.52 -13.43
CA PRO A 247 11.29 -27.72 -13.09
C PRO A 247 11.66 -28.20 -11.68
N PHE A 248 10.66 -28.59 -10.90
CA PHE A 248 10.85 -29.11 -9.56
C PHE A 248 10.49 -30.59 -9.53
N ASN A 249 11.36 -31.43 -8.97
CA ASN A 249 11.07 -32.84 -8.80
C ASN A 249 10.77 -33.13 -7.32
N PRO A 250 9.48 -33.29 -6.94
CA PRO A 250 9.10 -33.52 -5.55
C PRO A 250 9.59 -34.85 -5.00
N VAL A 251 9.81 -35.86 -5.85
CA VAL A 251 10.34 -37.17 -5.44
C VAL A 251 11.81 -37.04 -5.04
N HIS A 252 12.60 -36.35 -5.87
CA HIS A 252 14.01 -36.10 -5.59
C HIS A 252 14.19 -35.28 -4.31
N PHE A 253 13.41 -34.21 -4.16
CA PHE A 253 13.39 -33.39 -2.96
C PHE A 253 13.10 -34.21 -1.70
N ARG A 254 12.06 -35.06 -1.72
CA ARG A 254 11.72 -35.94 -0.59
C ARG A 254 12.82 -36.94 -0.28
N ALA A 255 13.49 -37.50 -1.31
CA ALA A 255 14.59 -38.43 -1.12
C ALA A 255 15.77 -37.76 -0.41
N GLN A 256 16.16 -36.56 -0.83
CA GLN A 256 17.25 -35.81 -0.19
C GLN A 256 16.94 -35.45 1.27
N LEU A 257 15.72 -35.00 1.55
CA LEU A 257 15.31 -34.68 2.93
C LEU A 257 15.35 -35.90 3.85
N ARG A 258 14.95 -37.07 3.35
CA ARG A 258 15.08 -38.33 4.10
C ARG A 258 16.54 -38.68 4.37
N MET A 259 17.44 -38.48 3.40
CA MET A 259 18.88 -38.68 3.60
C MET A 259 19.45 -37.71 4.64
N ALA A 260 18.92 -36.49 4.71
CA ALA A 260 19.25 -35.50 5.74
C ALA A 260 18.58 -35.77 7.11
N GLY A 261 17.87 -36.90 7.28
CA GLY A 261 17.22 -37.28 8.54
C GLY A 261 15.83 -36.66 8.77
N VAL A 262 15.29 -35.91 7.80
CA VAL A 262 13.99 -35.25 7.92
C VAL A 262 12.88 -36.18 7.41
N SER A 263 12.20 -36.87 8.33
CA SER A 263 11.30 -37.99 8.01
C SER A 263 9.81 -37.64 7.93
N ARG A 264 9.35 -36.57 8.59
CA ARG A 264 7.93 -36.15 8.65
C ARG A 264 7.73 -34.75 8.09
N LEU A 265 7.43 -34.67 6.81
CA LEU A 265 7.09 -33.43 6.14
C LEU A 265 5.78 -33.57 5.38
N GLY A 266 5.04 -32.47 5.31
CA GLY A 266 3.82 -32.38 4.52
C GLY A 266 4.06 -32.45 3.01
N SER A 267 3.04 -32.09 2.23
CA SER A 267 3.20 -31.95 0.78
C SER A 267 3.96 -30.65 0.49
N PRO A 268 5.02 -30.69 -0.33
CA PRO A 268 5.63 -29.46 -0.79
C PRO A 268 4.56 -28.68 -1.57
N SER A 269 4.53 -27.37 -1.38
CA SER A 269 3.46 -26.50 -1.88
C SER A 269 3.98 -25.48 -2.88
N ALA A 270 5.00 -24.72 -2.50
CA ALA A 270 5.56 -23.68 -3.36
C ALA A 270 6.99 -23.32 -2.95
N ARG A 271 7.78 -22.81 -3.88
CA ARG A 271 9.10 -22.21 -3.64
C ARG A 271 8.94 -20.71 -3.46
N VAL A 272 9.57 -20.16 -2.43
CA VAL A 272 9.47 -18.73 -2.08
C VAL A 272 9.86 -17.83 -3.26
N ALA A 273 10.92 -18.18 -4.00
CA ALA A 273 11.36 -17.44 -5.18
C ALA A 273 10.34 -17.46 -6.34
N GLY A 274 9.52 -18.50 -6.40
CA GLY A 274 8.52 -18.73 -7.44
C GLY A 274 7.15 -18.15 -7.15
N VAL A 275 6.89 -17.71 -5.91
CA VAL A 275 5.60 -17.15 -5.49
C VAL A 275 5.16 -16.07 -6.48
N ARG A 276 3.92 -16.15 -6.95
CA ARG A 276 3.37 -15.22 -7.95
C ARG A 276 3.27 -13.80 -7.41
N ARG A 277 3.52 -12.81 -8.27
CA ARG A 277 3.30 -11.39 -7.91
C ARG A 277 1.81 -11.08 -7.77
N SER A 278 0.98 -11.67 -8.61
CA SER A 278 -0.47 -11.53 -8.55
C SER A 278 -1.05 -11.98 -7.20
N VAL A 279 -0.51 -13.05 -6.58
CA VAL A 279 -0.92 -13.51 -5.24
C VAL A 279 -0.63 -12.44 -4.20
N ALA A 280 0.58 -11.87 -4.17
CA ALA A 280 0.93 -10.80 -3.24
C ALA A 280 0.08 -9.53 -3.45
N GLU A 281 -0.20 -9.17 -4.71
CA GLU A 281 -1.05 -8.02 -5.03
C GLU A 281 -2.51 -8.24 -4.60
N LEU A 282 -3.07 -9.43 -4.83
CA LEU A 282 -4.43 -9.80 -4.41
C LEU A 282 -4.54 -9.85 -2.90
N PHE A 283 -3.59 -10.51 -2.23
CA PHE A 283 -3.52 -10.61 -0.77
C PHE A 283 -3.43 -9.24 -0.12
N GLY A 284 -2.47 -8.40 -0.56
CA GLY A 284 -2.32 -7.05 -0.04
C GLY A 284 -3.54 -6.17 -0.31
N ARG A 285 -4.22 -6.34 -1.46
CA ARG A 285 -5.48 -5.65 -1.73
C ARG A 285 -6.60 -6.09 -0.78
N ASP A 286 -6.71 -7.37 -0.48
CA ASP A 286 -7.76 -7.89 0.40
C ASP A 286 -7.54 -7.48 1.86
N VAL A 287 -6.30 -7.52 2.35
CA VAL A 287 -5.91 -6.98 3.67
C VAL A 287 -6.23 -5.49 3.77
N ALA A 288 -5.83 -4.70 2.76
CA ALA A 288 -6.15 -3.27 2.71
C ALA A 288 -7.66 -3.01 2.70
N LYS A 289 -8.42 -3.83 1.96
CA LYS A 289 -9.87 -3.73 1.91
C LYS A 289 -10.50 -4.07 3.28
N ALA A 290 -10.06 -5.14 3.93
CA ALA A 290 -10.53 -5.51 5.27
C ALA A 290 -10.25 -4.39 6.30
N ALA A 291 -9.06 -3.78 6.24
CA ALA A 291 -8.70 -2.66 7.10
C ALA A 291 -9.62 -1.42 6.93
N VAL A 292 -10.08 -1.16 5.70
CA VAL A 292 -10.95 -0.01 5.37
C VAL A 292 -12.43 -0.33 5.59
N ASP A 293 -12.92 -1.43 5.04
CA ASP A 293 -14.35 -1.75 4.98
C ASP A 293 -14.86 -2.45 6.25
N GLU A 294 -14.10 -3.43 6.76
CA GLU A 294 -14.51 -4.27 7.89
C GLU A 294 -14.08 -3.62 9.20
N ARG A 295 -12.80 -3.27 9.32
CA ARG A 295 -12.21 -2.69 10.54
C ARG A 295 -12.43 -1.19 10.68
N LYS A 296 -12.73 -0.48 9.58
CA LYS A 296 -12.97 0.98 9.55
C LYS A 296 -11.82 1.79 10.15
N TRP A 297 -10.57 1.37 9.94
CA TRP A 297 -9.39 2.06 10.45
C TRP A 297 -9.08 3.37 9.73
N TYR A 298 -9.61 3.54 8.52
CA TYR A 298 -9.38 4.71 7.69
C TYR A 298 -10.68 5.42 7.34
N ASP A 299 -10.62 6.74 7.27
CA ASP A 299 -11.74 7.55 6.79
C ASP A 299 -11.96 7.28 5.29
N ARG A 300 -13.22 7.09 4.88
CA ARG A 300 -13.60 6.86 3.46
C ARG A 300 -13.11 7.97 2.52
N TRP A 301 -12.93 9.19 3.03
CA TRP A 301 -12.44 10.33 2.26
C TRP A 301 -10.94 10.26 1.94
N ARG A 302 -10.16 9.42 2.64
CA ARG A 302 -8.72 9.25 2.40
C ARG A 302 -8.45 8.85 0.96
N ASP A 303 -9.18 7.88 0.44
CA ASP A 303 -8.95 7.36 -0.93
C ASP A 303 -9.32 8.39 -2.00
N LEU A 304 -10.37 9.17 -1.76
CA LEU A 304 -10.76 10.27 -2.64
C LEU A 304 -9.67 11.37 -2.63
N LEU A 305 -9.20 11.79 -1.46
CA LEU A 305 -8.14 12.80 -1.34
C LEU A 305 -6.81 12.32 -1.91
N GLY A 306 -6.45 11.05 -1.71
CA GLY A 306 -5.26 10.45 -2.32
C GLY A 306 -5.36 10.41 -3.85
N SER A 307 -6.53 10.09 -4.40
CA SER A 307 -6.79 10.09 -5.84
C SER A 307 -6.76 11.51 -6.43
N VAL A 308 -7.35 12.48 -5.74
CA VAL A 308 -7.29 13.90 -6.12
C VAL A 308 -5.86 14.42 -6.05
N GLY A 309 -5.11 14.10 -5.00
CA GLY A 309 -3.70 14.46 -4.87
C GLY A 309 -2.84 13.86 -6.00
N ALA A 310 -3.06 12.59 -6.36
CA ALA A 310 -2.39 11.95 -7.49
C ALA A 310 -2.74 12.61 -8.83
N LEU A 311 -4.01 13.00 -9.02
CA LEU A 311 -4.45 13.72 -10.21
C LEU A 311 -3.84 15.12 -10.29
N MET A 312 -3.76 15.86 -9.18
CA MET A 312 -3.11 17.17 -9.11
C MET A 312 -1.61 17.06 -9.37
N LEU A 313 -0.96 16.01 -8.86
CA LEU A 313 0.46 15.75 -9.11
C LEU A 313 0.72 15.46 -10.59
N LEU A 314 0.06 14.44 -11.16
CA LEU A 314 0.29 13.98 -12.52
C LEU A 314 -0.28 14.94 -13.57
N GLY A 315 -1.54 15.35 -13.38
CA GLY A 315 -2.22 16.28 -14.26
C GLY A 315 -1.62 17.68 -14.16
N GLY A 316 -1.42 18.19 -12.94
CA GLY A 316 -0.77 19.49 -12.74
C GLY A 316 0.67 19.49 -13.25
N GLY A 317 1.44 18.40 -13.05
CA GLY A 317 2.79 18.25 -13.58
C GLY A 317 2.85 18.24 -15.11
N LEU A 318 1.91 17.55 -15.77
CA LEU A 318 1.83 17.54 -17.23
C LEU A 318 1.47 18.92 -17.78
N VAL A 319 0.47 19.59 -17.21
CA VAL A 319 0.05 20.94 -17.64
C VAL A 319 1.15 21.95 -17.33
N TRP A 320 1.90 21.78 -16.23
CA TRP A 320 3.06 22.59 -15.90
C TRP A 320 4.16 22.49 -16.97
N LEU A 321 4.51 21.28 -17.42
CA LEU A 321 5.50 21.08 -18.49
C LEU A 321 5.07 21.73 -19.81
N VAL A 322 3.80 21.60 -20.18
CA VAL A 322 3.24 22.25 -21.38
C VAL A 322 3.27 23.77 -21.23
N SER A 323 2.89 24.29 -20.05
CA SER A 323 2.91 25.72 -19.77
C SER A 323 4.34 26.28 -19.82
N LEU A 324 5.31 25.54 -19.30
CA LEU A 324 6.74 25.89 -19.34
C LEU A 324 7.23 26.00 -20.78
N LEU A 325 6.90 25.02 -21.64
CA LEU A 325 7.26 25.04 -23.05
C LEU A 325 6.65 26.26 -23.76
N LEU A 326 5.36 26.55 -23.53
CA LEU A 326 4.68 27.69 -24.12
C LEU A 326 5.23 29.03 -23.64
N TRP A 327 5.64 29.12 -22.37
CA TRP A 327 6.31 30.30 -21.83
C TRP A 327 7.68 30.52 -22.48
N LEU A 328 8.48 29.46 -22.63
CA LEU A 328 9.79 29.54 -23.32
C LEU A 328 9.65 29.95 -24.79
N LEU A 329 8.53 29.60 -25.43
CA LEU A 329 8.18 30.02 -26.79
C LEU A 329 7.56 31.43 -26.88
N GLY A 330 7.39 32.12 -25.75
CA GLY A 330 6.77 33.44 -25.68
C GLY A 330 5.25 33.45 -25.92
N ALA A 331 4.61 32.28 -25.95
CA ALA A 331 3.19 32.11 -26.27
C ALA A 331 2.27 32.17 -25.04
N LEU A 332 2.84 32.12 -23.82
CA LEU A 332 2.08 32.11 -22.56
C LEU A 332 2.81 32.91 -21.47
N SER A 333 2.06 33.60 -20.61
CA SER A 333 2.63 34.26 -19.42
C SER A 333 3.24 33.23 -18.46
N GLY A 334 4.41 33.57 -17.89
CA GLY A 334 5.08 32.75 -16.87
C GLY A 334 4.24 32.50 -15.62
N TYR A 335 3.20 33.31 -15.39
CA TYR A 335 2.22 33.13 -14.31
C TYR A 335 1.61 31.72 -14.29
N TRP A 336 1.21 31.18 -15.45
CA TRP A 336 0.58 29.85 -15.53
C TRP A 336 1.55 28.74 -15.14
N CYS A 337 2.84 28.91 -15.44
CA CYS A 337 3.88 27.99 -14.98
C CYS A 337 3.97 27.97 -13.46
N LEU A 338 3.89 29.13 -12.79
CA LEU A 338 3.90 29.17 -11.33
C LEU A 338 2.66 28.50 -10.74
N LEU A 339 1.48 28.78 -11.29
CA LEU A 339 0.22 28.20 -10.80
C LEU A 339 0.21 26.67 -10.90
N PHE A 340 0.52 26.10 -12.07
CA PHE A 340 0.51 24.64 -12.24
C PHE A 340 1.66 23.94 -11.51
N GLY A 341 2.80 24.62 -11.34
CA GLY A 341 3.88 24.16 -10.48
C GLY A 341 3.42 24.04 -9.02
N LEU A 342 2.70 25.04 -8.51
CA LEU A 342 2.10 25.01 -7.17
C LEU A 342 1.06 23.89 -7.03
N VAL A 343 0.17 23.73 -8.02
CA VAL A 343 -0.83 22.65 -8.02
C VAL A 343 -0.16 21.28 -7.96
N SER A 344 0.90 21.07 -8.75
CA SER A 344 1.65 19.81 -8.75
C SER A 344 2.35 19.58 -7.40
N ALA A 345 2.97 20.61 -6.83
CA ALA A 345 3.60 20.56 -5.51
C ALA A 345 2.59 20.23 -4.39
N VAL A 346 1.43 20.89 -4.37
CA VAL A 346 0.34 20.59 -3.43
C VAL A 346 -0.21 19.18 -3.65
N GLY A 347 -0.31 18.75 -4.91
CA GLY A 347 -0.64 17.37 -5.28
C GLY A 347 0.31 16.36 -4.63
N ALA A 348 1.63 16.60 -4.73
CA ALA A 348 2.64 15.76 -4.07
C ALA A 348 2.47 15.72 -2.54
N VAL A 349 2.30 16.90 -1.92
CA VAL A 349 2.11 17.00 -0.45
C VAL A 349 0.85 16.26 0.00
N THR A 350 -0.28 16.47 -0.68
CA THR A 350 -1.55 15.80 -0.39
C THR A 350 -1.44 14.29 -0.57
N PHE A 351 -0.78 13.87 -1.64
CA PHE A 351 -0.56 12.47 -1.96
C PHE A 351 0.27 11.75 -0.88
N VAL A 352 1.28 12.42 -0.34
CA VAL A 352 2.13 11.87 0.73
C VAL A 352 1.46 11.97 2.10
N GLY A 353 0.82 13.10 2.42
CA GLY A 353 0.32 13.45 3.76
C GLY A 353 -1.06 12.89 4.14
N THR A 354 -1.77 12.25 3.20
CA THR A 354 -3.08 11.64 3.48
C THR A 354 -2.95 10.40 4.36
N GLU A 355 -2.96 10.60 5.68
CA GLU A 355 -3.00 9.50 6.67
C GLU A 355 -4.42 9.14 7.09
N GLY A 356 -5.29 10.14 7.30
CA GLY A 356 -6.76 10.01 7.45
C GLY A 356 -7.24 8.86 8.32
N ARG A 357 -6.60 8.59 9.48
CA ARG A 357 -6.99 7.48 10.36
C ARG A 357 -8.15 7.86 11.27
N THR A 358 -9.09 6.92 11.41
CA THR A 358 -10.14 6.98 12.43
C THR A 358 -9.54 6.75 13.82
N ALA A 359 -10.33 6.94 14.88
CA ALA A 359 -9.89 6.63 16.24
C ALA A 359 -9.50 5.15 16.41
N GLU A 360 -10.26 4.23 15.79
CA GLU A 360 -9.93 2.80 15.76
C GLU A 360 -8.63 2.53 15.00
N GLY A 361 -8.39 3.21 13.87
CA GLY A 361 -7.15 3.06 13.11
C GLY A 361 -5.93 3.58 13.86
N THR A 362 -6.07 4.66 14.62
CA THR A 362 -5.01 5.15 15.51
C THR A 362 -4.72 4.15 16.63
N VAL A 363 -5.76 3.59 17.25
CA VAL A 363 -5.63 2.53 18.26
C VAL A 363 -4.89 1.32 17.68
N ALA A 364 -5.29 0.83 16.51
CA ALA A 364 -4.64 -0.30 15.84
C ALA A 364 -3.17 -0.02 15.51
N ARG A 365 -2.86 1.19 14.98
CA ARG A 365 -1.48 1.62 14.74
C ARG A 365 -0.66 1.65 16.02
N ASP A 366 -1.21 2.21 17.10
CA ASP A 366 -0.53 2.32 18.38
C ASP A 366 -0.32 0.94 19.03
N GLN A 367 -1.26 0.00 18.86
CA GLN A 367 -1.09 -1.39 19.28
C GLN A 367 0.04 -2.09 18.52
N ALA A 368 0.08 -1.97 17.20
CA ALA A 368 1.15 -2.52 16.37
C ALA A 368 2.52 -1.92 16.72
N CYS A 369 2.56 -0.61 16.97
CA CYS A 369 3.78 0.08 17.39
C CYS A 369 4.24 -0.35 18.79
N GLY A 370 3.33 -0.43 19.76
CA GLY A 370 3.63 -0.91 21.11
C GLY A 370 4.09 -2.38 21.13
N PHE A 371 3.53 -3.21 20.25
CA PHE A 371 3.96 -4.60 20.08
C PHE A 371 5.33 -4.70 19.39
N ARG A 372 5.63 -3.86 18.39
CA ARG A 372 6.99 -3.75 17.84
C ARG A 372 8.00 -3.46 18.94
N ARG A 373 7.69 -2.52 19.83
CA ARG A 373 8.57 -2.20 20.96
C ARG A 373 8.76 -3.39 21.88
N PHE A 374 7.71 -4.16 22.15
CA PHE A 374 7.85 -5.41 22.90
C PHE A 374 8.81 -6.39 22.23
N LEU A 375 8.72 -6.59 20.90
CA LEU A 375 9.63 -7.47 20.15
C LEU A 375 11.11 -7.02 20.18
N VAL A 376 11.36 -5.72 20.31
CA VAL A 376 12.70 -5.11 20.26
C VAL A 376 13.30 -4.89 21.65
N GLU A 377 12.49 -4.48 22.61
CA GLU A 377 12.95 -4.14 23.96
C GLU A 377 13.00 -5.38 24.85
N ALA A 378 12.10 -6.34 24.63
CA ALA A 378 11.93 -7.55 25.45
C ALA A 378 11.95 -7.27 26.98
N PRO A 379 11.07 -6.39 27.49
CA PRO A 379 11.09 -5.97 28.90
C PRO A 379 10.74 -7.12 29.87
N GLN A 380 11.38 -7.11 31.05
CA GLN A 380 11.21 -8.11 32.11
C GLN A 380 10.17 -7.71 33.17
N PRO A 381 9.31 -8.63 33.69
CA PRO A 381 9.04 -10.01 33.22
C PRO A 381 7.60 -10.19 32.66
N PRO A 382 7.22 -11.33 32.03
CA PRO A 382 8.02 -12.38 31.38
C PRO A 382 7.54 -12.64 29.92
N GLY A 383 8.44 -12.55 28.94
CA GLY A 383 8.28 -13.31 27.71
C GLY A 383 9.35 -14.39 27.74
N ASP A 384 8.94 -15.65 27.83
CA ASP A 384 9.85 -16.75 27.51
C ASP A 384 10.39 -16.49 26.10
N ALA A 385 11.70 -16.68 25.88
CA ALA A 385 12.26 -16.57 24.54
C ALA A 385 11.51 -17.51 23.56
N GLU A 386 10.96 -18.63 24.05
CA GLU A 386 10.08 -19.49 23.26
C GLU A 386 8.78 -18.77 22.80
N GLU A 387 8.16 -17.97 23.67
CA GLU A 387 6.97 -17.20 23.30
C GLU A 387 7.31 -16.11 22.29
N LEU A 388 8.42 -15.40 22.51
CA LEU A 388 8.89 -14.35 21.60
C LEU A 388 9.28 -14.93 20.23
N ALA A 389 9.79 -16.16 20.19
CA ALA A 389 10.13 -16.87 18.96
C ALA A 389 8.91 -17.14 18.07
N ARG A 390 7.73 -17.35 18.65
CA ARG A 390 6.48 -17.58 17.91
C ARG A 390 6.02 -16.36 17.11
N PHE A 391 6.57 -15.18 17.38
CA PHE A 391 6.21 -13.92 16.71
C PHE A 391 7.13 -13.54 15.54
N ALA A 392 7.89 -14.49 14.97
CA ALA A 392 8.75 -14.25 13.80
C ALA A 392 8.00 -13.57 12.62
N GLY A 393 6.76 -13.97 12.34
CA GLY A 393 5.94 -13.34 11.29
C GLY A 393 5.59 -11.86 11.59
N TRP A 394 5.43 -11.51 12.87
CA TRP A 394 5.25 -10.12 13.30
C TRP A 394 6.53 -9.32 13.17
N ALA A 395 7.69 -9.90 13.47
CA ALA A 395 8.98 -9.24 13.29
C ALA A 395 9.20 -8.82 11.82
N ILE A 396 8.77 -9.66 10.87
CA ILE A 396 8.76 -9.35 9.43
C ILE A 396 7.81 -8.18 9.13
N ALA A 397 6.55 -8.29 9.55
CA ALA A 397 5.54 -7.27 9.27
C ALA A 397 5.91 -5.89 9.86
N LEU A 398 6.49 -5.88 11.07
CA LEU A 398 6.85 -4.66 11.78
C LEU A 398 8.27 -4.16 11.45
N GLY A 399 9.02 -4.90 10.61
CA GLY A 399 10.33 -4.51 10.09
C GLY A 399 11.36 -4.40 11.20
N CYS A 400 11.46 -5.45 12.00
CA CYS A 400 12.36 -5.52 13.15
C CYS A 400 12.97 -6.93 13.34
N VAL A 401 13.20 -7.66 12.24
CA VAL A 401 13.72 -9.04 12.27
C VAL A 401 15.08 -9.11 12.98
N ASP A 402 15.99 -8.17 12.67
CA ASP A 402 17.32 -8.11 13.28
C ASP A 402 17.25 -7.83 14.77
N GLU A 403 16.46 -6.83 15.16
CA GLU A 403 16.30 -6.45 16.55
C GLU A 403 15.56 -7.52 17.37
N TRP A 404 14.59 -8.20 16.76
CA TRP A 404 13.90 -9.34 17.36
C TRP A 404 14.87 -10.50 17.62
N ALA A 405 15.70 -10.88 16.63
CA ALA A 405 16.71 -11.93 16.81
C ALA A 405 17.72 -11.56 17.91
N LYS A 406 18.20 -10.32 17.94
CA LYS A 406 19.07 -9.81 19.02
C LYS A 406 18.37 -9.83 20.38
N SER A 407 17.06 -9.65 20.42
CA SER A 407 16.30 -9.69 21.67
C SER A 407 16.19 -11.12 22.21
N LEU A 408 15.97 -12.09 21.31
CA LEU A 408 15.96 -13.51 21.66
C LEU A 408 17.34 -13.99 22.15
N GLU A 409 18.43 -13.58 21.50
CA GLU A 409 19.80 -13.87 21.98
C GLU A 409 20.05 -13.28 23.39
N ARG A 410 19.53 -12.08 23.67
CA ARG A 410 19.70 -11.43 24.97
C ARG A 410 18.90 -12.09 26.08
N LEU A 411 17.68 -12.53 25.78
CA LEU A 411 16.84 -13.24 26.76
C LEU A 411 17.49 -14.59 27.14
N GLY A 412 18.15 -15.22 26.17
CA GLY A 412 18.64 -16.59 26.33
C GLY A 412 17.47 -17.58 26.45
N SER A 413 17.76 -18.85 26.23
CA SER A 413 16.77 -19.91 26.38
C SER A 413 17.51 -21.19 26.73
N ASP A 414 16.92 -21.99 27.62
CA ASP A 414 17.39 -23.33 27.93
C ASP A 414 17.08 -24.32 26.79
N VAL A 415 16.12 -23.97 25.93
CA VAL A 415 15.74 -24.69 24.71
C VAL A 415 16.65 -24.28 23.55
N SER A 416 17.09 -25.25 22.75
CA SER A 416 17.89 -24.96 21.57
C SER A 416 17.06 -24.26 20.48
N VAL A 417 17.70 -23.46 19.63
CA VAL A 417 16.99 -22.65 18.63
C VAL A 417 16.19 -23.52 17.66
N ASP A 418 16.71 -24.67 17.26
CA ASP A 418 16.00 -25.63 16.39
C ASP A 418 14.75 -26.23 17.04
N GLU A 419 14.75 -26.42 18.37
CA GLU A 419 13.58 -26.84 19.14
C GLU A 419 12.55 -25.71 19.33
N ALA A 420 13.00 -24.44 19.34
CA ALA A 420 12.15 -23.26 19.46
C ALA A 420 11.56 -22.78 18.10
N VAL A 421 12.24 -23.04 16.98
CA VAL A 421 11.71 -22.85 15.60
C VAL A 421 11.60 -24.15 14.77
N PRO A 422 10.86 -25.15 15.26
CA PRO A 422 10.72 -26.47 14.64
C PRO A 422 9.88 -26.47 13.35
N TRP A 423 9.43 -25.29 12.91
CA TRP A 423 8.79 -25.05 11.61
C TRP A 423 9.81 -24.67 10.53
N LEU A 424 11.07 -24.38 10.90
CA LEU A 424 12.15 -24.04 10.00
C LEU A 424 13.18 -25.18 9.97
N VAL A 425 13.46 -25.68 8.77
CA VAL A 425 14.45 -26.75 8.56
C VAL A 425 15.47 -26.28 7.53
N SER A 426 16.77 -26.37 7.85
CA SER A 426 17.84 -26.13 6.88
C SER A 426 18.58 -27.42 6.56
N THR A 427 18.82 -27.67 5.28
CA THR A 427 19.67 -28.79 4.82
C THR A 427 21.15 -28.41 4.73
N ARG A 428 21.51 -27.14 4.97
CA ARG A 428 22.90 -26.65 4.86
C ARG A 428 23.71 -26.80 6.13
N GLY A 429 23.03 -26.77 7.27
CA GLY A 429 23.62 -26.80 8.59
C GLY A 429 22.52 -26.75 9.65
N ARG A 430 22.89 -27.05 10.90
CA ARG A 430 21.97 -26.86 12.01
C ARG A 430 21.78 -25.37 12.28
N ILE A 431 20.54 -24.98 12.55
CA ILE A 431 20.17 -23.64 12.99
C ILE A 431 20.48 -23.58 14.47
N ASN A 432 21.53 -22.86 14.85
CA ASN A 432 22.02 -22.84 16.23
C ASN A 432 21.82 -21.49 16.91
N THR A 433 21.66 -20.42 16.13
CA THR A 433 21.51 -19.05 16.63
C THR A 433 20.24 -18.41 16.07
N TRP A 434 19.72 -17.40 16.78
CA TRP A 434 18.61 -16.60 16.28
C TRP A 434 19.01 -15.75 15.07
N ARG A 435 20.31 -15.47 14.92
CA ARG A 435 20.84 -14.85 13.70
C ARG A 435 20.66 -15.74 12.48
N ASP A 436 20.88 -17.06 12.61
CA ASP A 436 20.65 -17.99 11.49
C ASP A 436 19.17 -17.95 11.04
N VAL A 437 18.23 -17.86 11.98
CA VAL A 437 16.79 -17.73 11.68
C VAL A 437 16.51 -16.41 10.95
N ALA A 438 17.07 -15.30 11.43
CA ALA A 438 16.95 -14.00 10.77
C ALA A 438 17.53 -14.01 9.35
N ASP A 439 18.69 -14.62 9.15
CA ASP A 439 19.34 -14.73 7.84
C ASP A 439 18.48 -15.50 6.84
N VAL A 440 17.80 -16.58 7.27
CA VAL A 440 16.86 -17.30 6.40
C VAL A 440 15.64 -16.45 6.06
N ILE A 441 15.09 -15.69 7.02
CA ILE A 441 13.97 -14.77 6.79
C ILE A 441 14.36 -13.66 5.81
N GLU A 442 15.52 -13.02 6.01
CA GLU A 442 16.08 -12.01 5.11
C GLU A 442 16.32 -12.61 3.71
N PHE A 443 16.83 -13.83 3.65
CA PHE A 443 17.00 -14.54 2.39
C PHE A 443 15.66 -14.76 1.69
N MET A 444 14.60 -15.16 2.41
CA MET A 444 13.26 -15.26 1.85
C MET A 444 12.75 -13.91 1.31
N GLN A 445 12.93 -12.82 2.07
CA GLN A 445 12.58 -11.45 1.65
C GLN A 445 13.33 -11.01 0.39
N ALA A 446 14.62 -11.32 0.31
CA ALA A 446 15.45 -10.99 -0.84
C ALA A 446 15.11 -11.82 -2.08
N ARG A 447 14.55 -13.02 -1.90
CA ARG A 447 14.28 -13.97 -2.99
C ARG A 447 12.87 -13.93 -3.53
N ILE A 448 11.88 -13.61 -2.69
CA ILE A 448 10.51 -13.48 -3.15
C ILE A 448 10.43 -12.42 -4.27
N HIS A 449 9.98 -12.85 -5.44
CA HIS A 449 9.90 -12.03 -6.67
C HIS A 449 11.21 -11.49 -7.26
N ALA A 450 12.37 -11.97 -6.79
CA ALA A 450 13.67 -11.55 -7.29
C ALA A 450 13.88 -11.92 -8.77
N GLU A 451 13.31 -13.06 -9.19
CA GLU A 451 13.44 -13.53 -10.56
C GLU A 451 12.35 -12.91 -11.44
N GLY A 452 12.72 -12.37 -12.60
CA GLY A 452 11.78 -11.75 -13.53
C GLY A 452 10.67 -12.70 -14.00
N VAL A 453 10.96 -14.01 -14.04
CA VAL A 453 10.03 -15.09 -14.40
C VAL A 453 8.94 -15.35 -13.35
N SER A 454 9.04 -14.79 -12.14
CA SER A 454 7.97 -14.80 -11.13
C SER A 454 6.85 -13.78 -11.43
N LYS A 455 7.06 -12.90 -12.42
CA LYS A 455 6.12 -11.84 -12.78
C LYS A 455 5.03 -12.38 -13.71
N ASP A 456 3.85 -12.60 -13.16
CA ASP A 456 2.70 -13.15 -13.88
C ASP A 456 1.62 -12.10 -14.21
N SER A 457 2.03 -10.84 -14.46
CA SER A 457 1.12 -9.70 -14.65
C SER A 457 0.08 -9.82 -15.79
N LYS A 458 0.13 -10.89 -16.59
CA LYS A 458 -0.80 -11.18 -17.69
C LYS A 458 -1.76 -12.35 -17.40
N THR A 459 -1.54 -13.11 -16.33
CA THR A 459 -2.37 -14.29 -16.01
C THR A 459 -3.33 -13.92 -14.88
N PRO A 460 -4.64 -13.81 -15.14
CA PRO A 460 -5.59 -13.47 -14.09
C PRO A 460 -5.72 -14.65 -13.12
N LEU A 461 -5.56 -14.37 -11.84
CA LEU A 461 -5.97 -15.27 -10.76
C LEU A 461 -7.43 -14.97 -10.37
N PRO A 462 -8.18 -15.97 -9.87
CA PRO A 462 -9.48 -15.71 -9.26
C PRO A 462 -9.31 -14.76 -8.08
N ARG A 463 -10.36 -14.01 -7.74
CA ARG A 463 -10.32 -13.18 -6.53
C ARG A 463 -10.29 -14.11 -5.33
N MET A 464 -9.63 -13.70 -4.24
CA MET A 464 -9.63 -14.48 -2.99
C MET A 464 -11.06 -14.75 -2.49
N SER A 465 -12.00 -13.83 -2.75
CA SER A 465 -13.42 -14.00 -2.41
C SER A 465 -14.11 -15.14 -3.15
N ASP A 466 -13.62 -15.47 -4.33
CA ASP A 466 -14.22 -16.44 -5.24
C ASP A 466 -13.59 -17.83 -5.05
N GLY A 467 -12.58 -17.93 -4.17
CA GLY A 467 -11.83 -19.16 -3.89
C GLY A 467 -10.71 -19.45 -4.90
N TRP A 468 -10.05 -20.59 -4.71
CA TRP A 468 -8.93 -21.05 -5.55
C TRP A 468 -9.25 -22.36 -6.30
N GLU A 469 -10.54 -22.69 -6.40
CA GLU A 469 -10.98 -23.86 -7.14
C GLU A 469 -10.59 -23.74 -8.63
N GLY A 470 -10.01 -24.81 -9.18
CA GLY A 470 -9.60 -24.85 -10.59
C GLY A 470 -8.29 -24.14 -10.90
N VAL A 471 -7.54 -23.63 -9.92
CA VAL A 471 -6.15 -23.22 -10.16
C VAL A 471 -5.31 -24.47 -10.45
N GLU A 472 -4.74 -24.54 -11.65
CA GLU A 472 -3.95 -25.68 -12.09
C GLU A 472 -2.73 -25.91 -11.17
N SER A 473 -2.54 -27.17 -10.78
CA SER A 473 -1.29 -27.67 -10.21
C SER A 473 -0.33 -27.97 -11.36
N PHE A 474 0.87 -27.39 -11.31
CA PHE A 474 1.87 -27.52 -12.37
C PHE A 474 3.08 -28.37 -11.96
N TRP A 475 2.98 -29.09 -10.85
CA TRP A 475 4.03 -29.97 -10.32
C TRP A 475 3.79 -31.44 -10.63
#